data_AF-A0A813AFZ2-F1
#
_entry.id   AF-A0A813AFZ2-F1
#
_cell.length_a   1.000
_cell.length_b   1.000
_cell.length_c   1.000
_cell.angle_alpha   90.00
_cell.angle_beta   90.00
_cell.angle_gamma   90.00
#
_symmetry.space_group_name_H-M   'P 1'
#
loop_
_entity.id
_entity.type
_entity.pdbx_description
1 polymer ?
#
loop_
_entity_poly.entity_id
_entity_poly.type
_entity_poly.pdbx_seq_one_letter_code
_entity_poly.pdbx_strand_id
1 'polypeptide(L)'
;MARALVLGLVVALVSAETVHDCVEAKCRGCGGEQCQLCREDKSTISACVSSCMDTICRGCGGEQCQLCREDANTLSSCCSGTEGIDICKAESKDPCDGLYGAAGLQCAWEQDAKSCIETKCHGCGGEQCQLCREDANTIAGCCDDHYHSVDPPKMCIDSKEEAVNSCFDSKCQGCGGEQCQLCREDAKSECCTGAMRTPSCESSRAVLP
;
A
#
# COMPACT_ATOMS: atom_id res chain seq x y z
N MET A 1 15.83 37.32 -45.91
CA MET A 1 15.20 36.26 -46.73
C MET A 1 15.74 34.92 -46.22
N ALA A 2 14.84 34.11 -45.67
CA ALA A 2 15.12 33.00 -44.76
C ALA A 2 15.88 31.84 -45.40
N ARG A 3 16.90 31.33 -44.71
CA ARG A 3 17.44 29.98 -44.91
C ARG A 3 16.68 29.05 -43.97
N ALA A 4 15.81 28.23 -44.52
CA ALA A 4 15.06 27.22 -43.80
C ALA A 4 16.01 26.11 -43.32
N LEU A 5 16.28 26.09 -42.01
CA LEU A 5 16.83 24.94 -41.32
C LEU A 5 15.70 23.92 -41.16
N VAL A 6 15.74 22.87 -41.99
CA VAL A 6 14.94 21.66 -41.77
C VAL A 6 15.58 20.91 -40.60
N LEU A 7 15.18 21.27 -39.38
CA LEU A 7 15.39 20.42 -38.22
C LEU A 7 14.48 19.21 -38.37
N GLY A 8 15.05 18.14 -38.94
CA GLY A 8 14.46 16.81 -38.88
C GLY A 8 14.37 16.38 -37.43
N LEU A 9 13.17 16.49 -36.85
CA LEU A 9 12.81 15.85 -35.60
C LEU A 9 12.83 14.34 -35.84
N VAL A 10 14.00 13.72 -35.64
CA VAL A 10 14.07 12.27 -35.45
C VAL A 10 13.53 12.02 -34.04
N VAL A 11 12.21 11.88 -33.94
CA VAL A 11 11.60 11.21 -32.80
C VAL A 11 12.07 9.76 -32.92
N ALA A 12 13.17 9.43 -32.24
CA ALA A 12 13.50 8.06 -31.96
C ALA A 12 12.35 7.53 -31.10
N LEU A 13 11.42 6.84 -31.75
CA LEU A 13 10.51 5.90 -31.10
C LEU A 13 11.41 4.88 -30.43
N VAL A 14 11.76 5.14 -29.16
CA VAL A 14 12.30 4.10 -28.29
C VAL A 14 11.11 3.19 -28.03
N SER A 15 10.91 2.22 -28.91
CA SER A 15 10.04 1.08 -28.63
C SER A 15 10.56 0.51 -27.32
N ALA A 16 9.80 0.62 -26.24
CA ALA A 16 10.10 -0.14 -25.04
C ALA A 16 10.06 -1.61 -25.46
N GLU A 17 11.24 -2.22 -25.64
CA GLU A 17 11.35 -3.65 -25.92
C GLU A 17 10.64 -4.35 -24.77
N THR A 18 9.49 -4.95 -25.05
CA THR A 18 8.79 -5.71 -24.03
C THR A 18 9.66 -6.92 -23.65
N VAL A 19 9.48 -7.45 -22.45
CA VAL A 19 10.22 -8.67 -22.05
C VAL A 19 9.97 -9.81 -23.03
N HIS A 20 8.77 -9.89 -23.60
CA HIS A 20 8.44 -10.81 -24.68
C HIS A 20 9.32 -10.61 -25.93
N ASP A 21 9.46 -9.39 -26.43
CA ASP A 21 10.29 -9.07 -27.59
C ASP A 21 11.77 -9.40 -27.34
N CYS A 22 12.25 -9.13 -26.11
CA CYS A 22 13.61 -9.49 -25.70
C CYS A 22 13.82 -11.01 -25.71
N VAL A 23 12.87 -11.78 -25.16
CA VAL A 23 12.94 -13.25 -25.13
C VAL A 23 12.91 -13.81 -26.56
N GLU A 24 12.06 -13.28 -27.44
CA GLU A 24 12.03 -13.70 -28.86
C GLU A 24 13.34 -13.39 -29.59
N ALA A 25 13.96 -12.24 -29.31
CA ALA A 25 15.25 -11.88 -29.88
C ALA A 25 16.37 -12.80 -29.37
N LYS A 26 16.36 -13.18 -28.09
CA LYS A 26 17.35 -14.09 -27.49
C LYS A 26 17.21 -15.54 -27.98
N CYS A 27 15.99 -15.98 -28.23
CA CYS A 27 15.69 -17.33 -28.75
C CYS A 27 15.66 -17.40 -30.29
N ARG A 28 16.07 -16.33 -30.99
CA ARG A 28 16.06 -16.26 -32.45
C ARG A 28 17.14 -17.19 -33.02
N GLY A 29 16.71 -18.30 -33.62
CA GLY A 29 17.60 -19.32 -34.17
C GLY A 29 17.52 -20.68 -33.47
N CYS A 30 16.70 -20.80 -32.41
CA CYS A 30 16.31 -22.11 -31.89
C CYS A 30 15.48 -22.89 -32.92
N GLY A 31 15.53 -24.24 -32.85
CA GLY A 31 14.73 -25.12 -33.71
C GLY A 31 13.95 -26.15 -32.89
N GLY A 32 12.69 -26.39 -33.26
CA GLY A 32 11.83 -27.38 -32.62
C GLY A 32 11.57 -27.11 -31.13
N GLU A 33 11.62 -28.16 -30.31
CA GLU A 33 11.38 -28.10 -28.86
C GLU A 33 12.35 -27.18 -28.10
N GLN A 34 13.52 -26.89 -28.66
CA GLN A 34 14.50 -25.98 -28.04
C GLN A 34 14.02 -24.53 -28.00
N CYS A 35 13.14 -24.12 -28.91
CA CYS A 35 12.52 -22.78 -28.86
C CYS A 35 11.66 -22.61 -27.61
N GLN A 36 10.93 -23.67 -27.24
CA GLN A 36 10.05 -23.63 -26.09
C GLN A 36 10.87 -23.62 -24.80
N LEU A 37 11.88 -24.48 -24.71
CA LEU A 37 12.81 -24.49 -23.58
C LEU A 37 13.53 -23.15 -23.40
N CYS A 38 13.93 -22.50 -24.49
CA CYS A 38 14.57 -21.17 -24.43
C CYS A 38 13.61 -20.07 -23.95
N ARG A 39 12.33 -20.11 -24.39
CA ARG A 39 11.32 -19.13 -23.97
C ARG A 39 10.89 -19.30 -22.52
N GLU A 40 10.94 -20.52 -22.01
CA GLU A 40 10.61 -20.86 -20.62
C GLU A 40 11.85 -20.85 -19.71
N ASP A 41 13.04 -20.61 -20.26
CA ASP A 41 14.29 -20.58 -19.51
C ASP A 41 14.35 -19.37 -18.57
N LYS A 42 14.41 -19.64 -17.27
CA LYS A 42 14.43 -18.62 -16.22
C LYS A 42 15.61 -17.65 -16.36
N SER A 43 16.76 -18.12 -16.84
CA SER A 43 17.94 -17.26 -16.99
C SER A 43 17.76 -16.25 -18.11
N THR A 44 17.14 -16.67 -19.22
CA THR A 44 16.81 -15.85 -20.39
C THR A 44 15.76 -14.81 -20.04
N ILE A 45 14.68 -15.23 -19.37
CA ILE A 45 13.62 -14.33 -18.91
C ILE A 45 14.20 -13.32 -17.89
N SER A 46 14.98 -13.78 -16.91
CA SER A 46 15.59 -12.90 -15.89
C SER A 46 16.50 -11.84 -16.52
N ALA A 47 17.30 -12.19 -17.52
CA ALA A 47 18.16 -11.23 -18.22
C ALA A 47 17.34 -10.18 -18.98
N CYS A 48 16.21 -10.59 -19.58
CA CYS A 48 15.30 -9.68 -20.27
C CYS A 48 14.55 -8.76 -19.32
N VAL A 49 14.12 -9.27 -18.16
CA VAL A 49 13.55 -8.44 -17.09
C VAL A 49 14.56 -7.42 -16.58
N SER A 50 15.82 -7.81 -16.32
CA SER A 50 16.87 -6.87 -15.92
C SER A 50 17.09 -5.77 -16.96
N SER A 51 17.12 -6.14 -18.24
CA SER A 51 17.27 -5.18 -19.35
C SER A 51 16.08 -4.21 -19.46
N CYS A 52 14.87 -4.70 -19.21
CA CYS A 52 13.66 -3.88 -19.14
C CYS A 52 13.77 -2.86 -17.99
N MET A 53 14.16 -3.32 -16.79
CA MET A 53 14.37 -2.45 -15.62
C MET A 53 15.44 -1.40 -15.86
N ASP A 54 16.56 -1.77 -16.48
CA ASP A 54 17.65 -0.86 -16.79
C ASP A 54 17.27 0.19 -17.84
N THR A 55 16.31 -0.13 -18.70
CA THR A 55 15.78 0.80 -19.70
C THR A 55 14.82 1.80 -19.06
N ILE A 56 13.93 1.33 -18.17
CA ILE A 56 12.97 2.19 -17.47
C ILE A 56 13.69 3.11 -16.47
N CYS A 57 14.61 2.56 -15.67
CA CYS A 57 15.36 3.28 -14.66
C CYS A 57 16.64 3.95 -15.20
N ARG A 58 16.72 4.15 -16.53
CA ARG A 58 17.91 4.74 -17.16
C ARG A 58 18.05 6.21 -16.79
N GLY A 59 19.16 6.55 -16.16
CA GLY A 59 19.46 7.93 -15.75
C GLY A 59 19.08 8.24 -14.30
N CYS A 60 18.57 7.26 -13.55
CA CYS A 60 18.52 7.35 -12.10
C CYS A 60 19.95 7.35 -11.50
N GLY A 61 20.12 7.96 -10.33
CA GLY A 61 21.39 7.95 -9.60
C GLY A 61 21.15 7.72 -8.10
N GLY A 62 22.03 6.93 -7.47
CA GLY A 62 21.96 6.66 -6.02
C GLY A 62 20.68 5.93 -5.59
N GLU A 63 20.09 6.38 -4.49
CA GLU A 63 18.87 5.82 -3.88
C GLU A 63 17.64 5.84 -4.81
N GLN A 64 17.60 6.76 -5.78
CA GLN A 64 16.51 6.84 -6.75
C GLN A 64 16.49 5.64 -7.72
N CYS A 65 17.64 5.02 -8.00
CA CYS A 65 17.68 3.78 -8.79
C CYS A 65 17.03 2.62 -8.05
N GLN A 66 17.25 2.57 -6.74
CA GLN A 66 16.70 1.51 -5.91
C GLN A 66 15.18 1.65 -5.84
N LEU A 67 14.69 2.85 -5.54
CA LEU A 67 13.26 3.17 -5.55
C LEU A 67 12.61 2.88 -6.91
N CYS A 68 13.27 3.21 -8.03
CA CYS A 68 12.74 2.92 -9.35
C CYS A 68 12.63 1.42 -9.65
N ARG A 69 13.61 0.62 -9.21
CA ARG A 69 13.62 -0.84 -9.40
C ARG A 69 12.67 -1.58 -8.47
N GLU A 70 12.39 -1.00 -7.31
CA GLU A 70 11.44 -1.51 -6.31
C GLU A 70 10.02 -0.96 -6.51
N ASP A 71 9.82 0.00 -7.42
CA ASP A 71 8.51 0.58 -7.73
C ASP A 71 7.57 -0.47 -8.32
N ALA A 72 6.36 -0.54 -7.76
CA ALA A 72 5.35 -1.53 -8.13
C ALA A 72 4.90 -1.42 -9.59
N ASN A 73 4.93 -0.23 -10.20
CA ASN A 73 4.57 -0.03 -11.60
C ASN A 73 5.71 -0.46 -12.52
N THR A 74 6.96 -0.19 -12.15
CA THR A 74 8.15 -0.69 -12.86
C THR A 74 8.18 -2.23 -12.82
N LEU A 75 7.99 -2.82 -11.64
CA LEU A 75 7.86 -4.26 -11.44
C LEU A 75 6.73 -4.84 -12.28
N SER A 76 5.51 -4.31 -12.18
CA SER A 76 4.36 -4.77 -12.97
C SER A 76 4.61 -4.71 -14.48
N SER A 77 5.23 -3.62 -14.97
CA SER A 77 5.47 -3.41 -16.41
C SER A 77 6.47 -4.40 -16.99
N CYS A 78 7.54 -4.75 -16.25
CA CYS A 78 8.55 -5.70 -16.74
C CYS A 78 8.28 -7.15 -16.33
N CYS A 79 7.45 -7.40 -15.31
CA CYS A 79 7.21 -8.74 -14.76
C CYS A 79 5.84 -9.33 -15.12
N SER A 80 5.06 -8.64 -15.96
CA SER A 80 3.79 -9.14 -16.46
C SER A 80 3.96 -10.47 -17.20
N GLY A 81 3.40 -11.55 -16.64
CA GLY A 81 3.43 -12.89 -17.23
C GLY A 81 4.70 -13.72 -16.93
N THR A 82 5.58 -13.27 -16.03
CA THR A 82 6.83 -13.98 -15.66
C THR A 82 6.77 -14.48 -14.21
N GLU A 83 5.83 -15.36 -13.90
CA GLU A 83 5.66 -15.95 -12.56
C GLU A 83 6.88 -16.81 -12.18
N GLY A 84 7.50 -16.54 -11.01
CA GLY A 84 8.59 -17.36 -10.48
C GLY A 84 10.02 -16.98 -10.90
N ILE A 85 10.23 -15.80 -11.50
CA ILE A 85 11.56 -15.20 -11.73
C ILE A 85 11.96 -14.41 -10.48
N ASP A 86 13.15 -14.64 -9.93
CA ASP A 86 13.55 -14.06 -8.63
C ASP A 86 13.63 -12.52 -8.63
N ILE A 87 13.92 -11.88 -9.78
CA ILE A 87 13.86 -10.41 -9.92
C ILE A 87 12.42 -9.89 -9.95
N CYS A 88 11.48 -10.70 -10.42
CA CYS A 88 10.05 -10.40 -10.48
C CYS A 88 9.28 -10.91 -9.27
N LYS A 89 9.94 -11.67 -8.40
CA LYS A 89 9.54 -11.75 -7.02
C LYS A 89 9.81 -10.38 -6.41
N ALA A 90 8.86 -9.48 -6.61
CA ALA A 90 8.36 -8.82 -5.41
C ALA A 90 8.04 -9.99 -4.48
N GLU A 91 8.91 -10.26 -3.51
CA GLU A 91 8.48 -11.05 -2.39
C GLU A 91 7.36 -10.23 -1.76
N SER A 92 6.12 -10.41 -2.25
CA SER A 92 4.96 -10.41 -1.38
C SER A 92 5.09 -11.66 -0.52
N LYS A 93 6.19 -11.76 0.24
CA LYS A 93 6.13 -12.42 1.53
C LYS A 93 5.04 -11.66 2.22
N ASP A 94 3.99 -12.39 2.56
CA ASP A 94 2.98 -11.81 3.42
C ASP A 94 3.75 -11.19 4.59
N PRO A 95 3.57 -9.90 4.91
CA PRO A 95 4.37 -9.24 5.93
C PRO A 95 4.17 -9.87 7.32
N CYS A 96 3.20 -10.78 7.46
CA CYS A 96 2.94 -11.59 8.63
C CYS A 96 3.46 -13.04 8.51
N ASP A 97 4.14 -13.40 7.42
CA ASP A 97 4.73 -14.73 7.20
C ASP A 97 5.69 -15.10 8.34
N GLY A 98 5.49 -16.29 8.91
CA GLY A 98 6.28 -16.81 10.02
C GLY A 98 5.85 -16.32 11.41
N LEU A 99 4.83 -15.45 11.50
CA LEU A 99 4.16 -15.13 12.76
C LEU A 99 3.03 -16.11 13.05
N TYR A 100 2.88 -16.49 14.31
CA TYR A 100 1.85 -17.45 14.76
C TYR A 100 1.14 -16.94 16.01
N GLY A 101 -0.09 -17.43 16.22
CA GLY A 101 -0.90 -17.07 17.39
C GLY A 101 -1.26 -15.58 17.40
N ALA A 102 -1.20 -14.96 18.59
CA ALA A 102 -1.60 -13.56 18.76
C ALA A 102 -0.80 -12.57 17.90
N ALA A 103 0.51 -12.81 17.73
CA ALA A 103 1.37 -11.96 16.90
C ALA A 103 0.98 -12.02 15.42
N GLY A 104 0.61 -13.21 14.92
CA GLY A 104 0.14 -13.37 13.54
C GLY A 104 -1.21 -12.67 13.32
N LEU A 105 -2.14 -12.80 14.26
CA LEU A 105 -3.44 -12.12 14.21
C LEU A 105 -3.32 -10.60 14.33
N GLN A 106 -2.41 -10.09 15.16
CA GLN A 106 -2.17 -8.66 15.29
C GLN A 106 -1.58 -8.08 14.00
N CYS A 107 -0.63 -8.78 13.38
CA CYS A 107 -0.08 -8.37 12.09
C CYS A 107 -1.16 -8.42 10.99
N ALA A 108 -1.95 -9.49 10.92
CA ALA A 108 -3.03 -9.62 9.93
C ALA A 108 -4.03 -8.46 10.06
N TRP A 109 -4.42 -8.10 11.28
CA TRP A 109 -5.26 -6.93 11.53
C TRP A 109 -4.64 -5.65 10.99
N GLU A 110 -3.36 -5.40 11.26
CA GLU A 110 -2.68 -4.21 10.79
C GLU A 110 -2.65 -4.13 9.25
N GLN A 111 -2.45 -5.26 8.58
CA GLN A 111 -2.46 -5.32 7.11
C GLN A 111 -3.85 -5.11 6.53
N ASP A 112 -4.86 -5.74 7.10
CA ASP A 112 -6.25 -5.60 6.69
C ASP A 112 -6.72 -4.16 6.85
N ALA A 113 -6.40 -3.51 7.98
CA ALA A 113 -6.70 -2.11 8.23
C ALA A 113 -5.98 -1.20 7.21
N LYS A 114 -4.69 -1.42 6.93
CA LYS A 114 -3.94 -0.66 5.91
C LYS A 114 -4.54 -0.83 4.52
N SER A 115 -4.90 -2.05 4.13
CA SER A 115 -5.51 -2.33 2.83
C SER A 115 -6.89 -1.66 2.69
N CYS A 116 -7.68 -1.65 3.77
CA CYS A 116 -8.93 -0.89 3.84
C CYS A 116 -8.70 0.62 3.66
N ILE A 117 -7.70 1.20 4.33
CA ILE A 117 -7.36 2.63 4.19
C ILE A 117 -6.95 2.96 2.75
N GLU A 118 -6.06 2.17 2.15
CA GLU A 118 -5.62 2.37 0.76
C GLU A 118 -6.80 2.29 -0.21
N THR A 119 -7.75 1.38 0.04
CA THR A 119 -8.97 1.25 -0.77
C THR A 119 -9.89 2.46 -0.60
N LYS A 120 -10.11 2.94 0.63
CA LYS A 120 -10.95 4.12 0.90
C LYS A 120 -10.34 5.41 0.35
N CYS A 121 -9.01 5.52 0.41
CA CYS A 121 -8.27 6.66 -0.11
C CYS A 121 -7.86 6.47 -1.58
N HIS A 122 -8.43 5.50 -2.30
CA HIS A 122 -8.08 5.30 -3.69
C HIS A 122 -8.56 6.47 -4.57
N GLY A 123 -7.74 6.91 -5.52
CA GLY A 123 -8.10 7.97 -6.47
C GLY A 123 -7.90 9.41 -5.98
N CYS A 124 -7.32 9.61 -4.81
CA CYS A 124 -6.83 10.93 -4.39
C CYS A 124 -5.50 11.28 -5.08
N GLY A 125 -5.10 12.56 -5.03
CA GLY A 125 -3.77 13.00 -5.46
C GLY A 125 -3.20 14.08 -4.54
N GLY A 126 -1.88 14.10 -4.37
CA GLY A 126 -1.18 15.10 -3.56
C GLY A 126 -1.53 15.06 -2.08
N GLU A 127 -1.61 16.24 -1.45
CA GLU A 127 -1.87 16.41 -0.01
C GLU A 127 -3.18 15.76 0.47
N GLN A 128 -4.19 15.65 -0.40
CA GLN A 128 -5.47 15.05 -0.05
C GLN A 128 -5.36 13.55 0.24
N CYS A 129 -4.40 12.86 -0.40
CA CYS A 129 -4.12 11.47 -0.07
C CYS A 129 -3.54 11.31 1.32
N GLN A 130 -2.63 12.20 1.69
CA GLN A 130 -2.01 12.15 3.00
C GLN A 130 -3.05 12.39 4.09
N LEU A 131 -3.89 13.43 3.92
CA LEU A 131 -4.98 13.72 4.85
C LEU A 131 -5.96 12.56 4.98
N CYS A 132 -6.29 11.86 3.88
CA CYS A 132 -7.17 10.69 3.94
C CYS A 132 -6.53 9.51 4.69
N ARG A 133 -5.25 9.23 4.41
CA ARG A 133 -4.51 8.11 5.03
C ARG A 133 -4.22 8.33 6.50
N GLU A 134 -4.16 9.59 6.93
CA GLU A 134 -3.91 10.02 8.30
C GLU A 134 -5.20 10.40 9.05
N ASP A 135 -6.37 10.37 8.39
CA ASP A 135 -7.65 10.70 9.03
C ASP A 135 -8.02 9.63 10.07
N ALA A 136 -8.08 10.05 11.34
CA ALA A 136 -8.36 9.17 12.46
C ALA A 136 -9.70 8.44 12.33
N ASN A 137 -10.73 9.07 11.75
CA ASN A 137 -12.04 8.43 11.57
C ASN A 137 -11.97 7.31 10.51
N THR A 138 -11.25 7.55 9.41
CA THR A 138 -11.02 6.57 8.35
C THR A 138 -10.24 5.37 8.88
N ILE A 139 -9.14 5.62 9.59
CA ILE A 139 -8.32 4.57 10.20
C ILE A 139 -9.12 3.78 11.24
N ALA A 140 -9.79 4.48 12.18
CA ALA A 140 -10.58 3.86 13.24
C ALA A 140 -11.70 2.97 12.66
N GLY A 141 -12.40 3.44 11.62
CA GLY A 141 -13.43 2.67 10.94
C GLY A 141 -12.87 1.40 10.29
N CYS A 142 -11.74 1.51 9.57
CA CYS A 142 -11.09 0.34 9.00
C CYS A 142 -10.62 -0.66 10.07
N CYS A 143 -10.11 -0.17 11.21
CA CYS A 143 -9.71 -1.03 12.30
C CYS A 143 -10.90 -1.73 12.98
N ASP A 144 -12.07 -1.08 13.09
CA ASP A 144 -13.29 -1.72 13.60
C ASP A 144 -13.83 -2.78 12.64
N ASP A 145 -13.86 -2.47 11.33
CA ASP A 145 -14.37 -3.37 10.29
C ASP A 145 -13.53 -4.66 10.20
N HIS A 146 -12.23 -4.56 10.50
CA HIS A 146 -11.28 -5.66 10.46
C HIS A 146 -10.81 -6.10 11.86
N TYR A 147 -11.65 -5.98 12.87
CA TYR A 147 -11.30 -6.35 14.24
C TYR A 147 -10.89 -7.82 14.39
N HIS A 148 -9.81 -8.07 15.13
CA HIS A 148 -9.41 -9.40 15.60
C HIS A 148 -9.45 -9.46 17.13
N SER A 149 -9.77 -10.64 17.69
CA SER A 149 -9.82 -10.88 19.14
C SER A 149 -8.44 -10.97 19.81
N VAL A 150 -7.58 -10.00 19.52
CA VAL A 150 -6.21 -9.82 20.07
C VAL A 150 -6.01 -8.36 20.45
N ASP A 151 -4.86 -8.03 21.04
CA ASP A 151 -4.51 -6.64 21.32
C ASP A 151 -4.41 -5.84 20.01
N PRO A 152 -5.10 -4.69 19.90
CA PRO A 152 -5.09 -3.92 18.66
C PRO A 152 -3.69 -3.41 18.29
N PRO A 153 -3.39 -3.29 16.99
CA PRO A 153 -2.21 -2.57 16.53
C PRO A 153 -2.21 -1.12 17.03
N LYS A 154 -1.02 -0.56 17.27
CA LYS A 154 -0.88 0.79 17.83
C LYS A 154 -1.62 1.86 17.02
N MET A 155 -1.59 1.77 15.67
CA MET A 155 -2.32 2.70 14.80
C MET A 155 -3.83 2.68 15.07
N CYS A 156 -4.40 1.51 15.35
CA CYS A 156 -5.83 1.37 15.63
C CYS A 156 -6.20 1.96 16.99
N ILE A 157 -5.33 1.82 17.99
CA ILE A 157 -5.53 2.41 19.32
C ILE A 157 -5.50 3.93 19.22
N ASP A 158 -4.44 4.47 18.61
CA ASP A 158 -4.21 5.91 18.54
C ASP A 158 -5.34 6.60 17.73
N SER A 159 -5.70 6.05 16.56
CA SER A 159 -6.77 6.62 15.74
C SER A 159 -8.16 6.46 16.34
N LYS A 160 -8.44 5.36 17.05
CA LYS A 160 -9.75 5.19 17.71
C LYS A 160 -9.93 6.19 18.85
N GLU A 161 -8.88 6.43 19.64
CA GLU A 161 -8.93 7.41 20.73
C GLU A 161 -9.13 8.83 20.18
N GLU A 162 -8.45 9.18 19.09
CA GLU A 162 -8.65 10.46 18.42
C GLU A 162 -10.05 10.60 17.82
N ALA A 163 -10.57 9.57 17.15
CA ALA A 163 -11.91 9.57 16.57
C ALA A 163 -13.00 9.74 17.65
N VAL A 164 -12.85 9.05 18.79
CA VAL A 164 -13.74 9.18 19.95
C VAL A 164 -13.70 10.61 20.51
N ASN A 165 -12.50 11.17 20.70
CA ASN A 165 -12.35 12.52 21.21
C ASN A 165 -12.91 13.58 20.26
N SER A 166 -12.69 13.42 18.95
CA SER A 166 -13.29 14.26 17.91
C SER A 166 -14.82 14.22 17.94
N CYS A 167 -15.40 13.02 18.11
CA CYS A 167 -16.84 12.86 18.27
C CYS A 167 -17.36 13.59 19.51
N PHE A 168 -16.69 13.46 20.66
CA PHE A 168 -17.03 14.20 21.87
C PHE A 168 -16.95 15.71 21.68
N ASP A 169 -15.88 16.20 21.04
CA ASP A 169 -15.69 17.63 20.83
C ASP A 169 -16.77 18.21 19.91
N SER A 170 -17.23 17.45 18.92
CA SER A 170 -18.34 17.83 18.06
C SER A 170 -19.68 17.85 18.81
N LYS A 171 -19.97 16.82 19.61
CA LYS A 171 -21.25 16.68 20.34
C LYS A 171 -21.37 17.61 21.54
N CYS A 172 -20.26 17.86 22.22
CA CYS A 172 -20.18 18.65 23.44
C CYS A 172 -19.59 20.04 23.20
N GLN A 173 -19.60 20.52 21.95
CA GLN A 173 -19.06 21.83 21.62
C GLN A 173 -19.72 22.93 22.45
N GLY A 174 -18.90 23.73 23.14
CA GLY A 174 -19.38 24.84 23.97
C GLY A 174 -19.77 24.47 25.41
N CYS A 175 -19.58 23.22 25.83
CA CYS A 175 -19.67 22.86 27.24
C CYS A 175 -18.51 23.48 28.05
N GLY A 176 -18.70 23.62 29.37
CA GLY A 176 -17.63 24.03 30.29
C GLY A 176 -17.78 23.37 31.66
N GLY A 177 -16.65 23.04 32.30
CA GLY A 177 -16.62 22.46 33.64
C GLY A 177 -17.32 21.09 33.72
N GLU A 178 -18.05 20.85 34.81
CA GLU A 178 -18.75 19.57 35.08
C GLU A 178 -19.80 19.23 34.02
N GLN A 179 -20.36 20.23 33.33
CA GLN A 179 -21.32 19.99 32.24
C GLN A 179 -20.68 19.28 31.05
N CYS A 180 -19.37 19.48 30.80
CA CYS A 180 -18.65 18.72 29.78
C CYS A 180 -18.53 17.24 30.13
N GLN A 181 -18.31 16.92 31.40
CA GLN A 181 -18.20 15.52 31.83
C GLN A 181 -19.53 14.81 31.63
N LEU A 182 -20.64 15.42 32.06
CA LEU A 182 -21.97 14.88 31.84
C LEU A 182 -22.28 14.71 30.35
N CYS A 183 -21.99 15.73 29.53
CA CYS A 183 -22.18 15.62 28.09
C CYS A 183 -21.36 14.49 27.47
N ARG A 184 -20.09 14.31 27.86
CA ARG A 184 -19.25 13.21 27.37
C ARG A 184 -19.80 11.86 27.80
N GLU A 185 -20.25 11.71 29.05
CA GLU A 185 -20.90 10.47 29.52
C GLU A 185 -22.17 10.15 28.69
N ASP A 186 -23.00 11.14 28.38
CA ASP A 186 -24.19 10.95 27.55
C ASP A 186 -23.82 10.57 26.10
N ALA A 187 -22.80 11.24 25.56
CA ALA A 187 -22.30 11.03 24.20
C ALA A 187 -21.56 9.70 24.04
N LYS A 188 -21.11 9.03 25.11
CA LYS A 188 -20.45 7.71 25.02
C LYS A 188 -21.29 6.70 24.25
N SER A 189 -22.61 6.71 24.46
CA SER A 189 -23.51 5.77 23.77
C SER A 189 -23.46 5.88 22.24
N GLU A 190 -23.10 7.05 21.71
CA GLU A 190 -22.99 7.32 20.28
C GLU A 190 -21.52 7.25 19.80
N CYS A 191 -20.60 7.87 20.53
CA CYS A 191 -19.19 8.00 20.14
C CYS A 191 -18.36 6.73 20.39
N CYS A 192 -18.78 5.86 21.31
CA CYS A 192 -18.03 4.67 21.70
C CYS A 192 -18.58 3.38 21.08
N THR A 193 -19.08 3.47 19.86
CA THR A 193 -19.56 2.34 19.07
C THR A 193 -18.39 1.58 18.43
N GLY A 194 -18.63 0.34 17.99
CA GLY A 194 -17.63 -0.50 17.35
C GLY A 194 -17.14 -1.67 18.22
N ALA A 195 -16.26 -2.48 17.65
CA ALA A 195 -15.70 -3.66 18.29
C ALA A 195 -14.55 -3.28 19.24
N MET A 196 -13.79 -2.24 18.89
CA MET A 196 -12.72 -1.71 19.74
C MET A 196 -13.24 -0.67 20.72
N ARG A 197 -12.84 -0.80 21.99
CA ARG A 197 -13.08 0.21 23.03
C ARG A 197 -11.77 0.87 23.42
N THR A 198 -11.82 2.17 23.67
CA THR A 198 -10.69 2.96 24.16
C THR A 198 -10.90 3.36 25.62
N PRO A 199 -9.86 3.84 26.32
CA PRO A 199 -9.99 4.30 27.71
C PRO A 199 -11.08 5.35 27.89
N SER A 200 -11.24 6.28 26.94
CA SER A 200 -12.31 7.29 26.96
C SER A 200 -13.72 6.71 26.86
N CYS A 201 -13.82 5.47 26.36
CA CYS A 201 -15.04 4.69 26.22
C CYS A 201 -15.24 3.64 27.31
N GLU A 202 -14.26 3.48 28.21
CA GLU A 202 -14.44 2.64 29.39
C GLU A 202 -15.39 3.36 30.35
N SER A 203 -16.53 2.73 30.62
CA SER A 203 -17.39 3.15 31.72
C SER A 203 -16.67 2.82 33.01
N SER A 204 -16.72 3.70 34.01
CA SER A 204 -16.27 3.43 35.37
C SER A 204 -17.12 2.31 35.99
N ARG A 205 -16.92 1.06 35.57
CA ARG A 205 -17.59 -0.12 36.09
C ARG A 205 -16.57 -1.11 36.61
N ALA A 206 -15.87 -0.68 37.66
CA ALA A 206 -15.21 -1.56 38.61
C ALA A 206 -15.29 -0.95 40.04
N VAL A 207 -16.51 -0.59 40.46
CA VAL A 207 -16.88 -0.71 41.88
C VAL A 207 -18.29 -1.31 41.91
N LEU A 208 -18.35 -2.64 41.86
CA LEU A 208 -19.48 -3.38 42.41
C LEU A 208 -19.02 -3.89 43.79
N PRO A 209 -19.78 -3.67 44.88
CA PRO A 209 -19.48 -4.20 46.21
C PRO A 209 -19.53 -5.72 46.26
#